data_AF-A0A8J6DKL3-F1
#
_entry.id   AF-A0A8J6DKL3-F1
#
_cell.length_a   1.000
_cell.length_b   1.000
_cell.length_c   1.000
_cell.angle_alpha   90.00
_cell.angle_beta   90.00
_cell.angle_gamma   90.00
#
_symmetry.space_group_name_H-M   'P 1'
#
loop_
_entity.id
_entity.type
_entity.pdbx_description
1 polymer ?
#
loop_
_entity_poly.entity_id
_entity_poly.type
_entity_poly.pdbx_seq_one_letter_code
_entity_poly.pdbx_strand_id
1 'polypeptide(L)'
;VQKKRSNVAVWTKNEVYLGYRFLKFVKVITTNELKSYLHLAPSSTLIIHNVEYTGHPLEIAFLLEYCTTCTNLKQIFVVIYNEDTTYLICKDFTLNISVNSFLTPHFIYSAVPELILWDKHRIYYSYNNLTDTGVLQTPTEFGNLSKLSHNSTIHDVFIDYIGNIVVKMENNIMFYFKVDMRDAVKLHLWTSSTTKSLVSMDMSGQAYLIYVFQNGSIQPQEYPLKLEVESVTFKTKEVCPYVAFECNISHTFYFLDKGDKLTIWAELVYPENTGLYIIVESYGPNILEKTEKIHYDIGFGHCTKTMTVTFSHNLKYEAVDNYFKLQSDLVKMEKHVQEAIRFKNEGCLQHDLFYIIEKSYLRHQPRKNLRVKYDWNKYGCPLKLDFRKTFHPLLQLYNKNGYVEDINVNFIVWEIHGRNDYSFSNTMEKSGCLHEAQTWETMTELNKDLPLEDAWGPQNYKHCFSYSIGKPGDLNQPYEIINKSNYNHLVWPVDHAGMYVFSVKILDPNYSFCNLTATFAIETSGLIPSPSGYLVGALLFLLMLIVFSILVLSYFHYMKIYRKYLYQPIKEYQGKQKAS
;
A
#
# COMPACT_ATOMS: atom_id res chain seq x y z
N VAL A 1 15.85 -16.79 -5.13
CA VAL A 1 14.63 -16.29 -5.80
C VAL A 1 13.81 -15.59 -4.73
N GLN A 2 13.57 -14.27 -4.85
CA GLN A 2 12.64 -13.56 -3.97
C GLN A 2 11.31 -14.34 -4.01
N LYS A 3 10.86 -14.91 -2.88
CA LYS A 3 9.61 -15.69 -2.80
C LYS A 3 8.48 -14.79 -3.31
N LYS A 4 8.07 -15.01 -4.55
CA LYS A 4 6.94 -14.33 -5.18
C LYS A 4 5.81 -15.33 -5.22
N ARG A 5 4.59 -14.87 -4.95
CA ARG A 5 3.36 -15.63 -5.16
C ARG A 5 3.29 -16.11 -6.62
N SER A 6 2.88 -17.35 -6.83
CA SER A 6 2.64 -17.87 -8.18
C SER A 6 1.44 -17.16 -8.81
N ASN A 7 1.50 -16.94 -10.12
CA ASN A 7 0.40 -16.33 -10.89
C ASN A 7 -0.47 -17.38 -11.58
N VAL A 8 0.06 -18.59 -11.76
CA VAL A 8 -0.59 -19.69 -12.48
C VAL A 8 -0.06 -21.02 -11.98
N ALA A 9 -0.95 -22.00 -11.82
CA ALA A 9 -0.59 -23.39 -11.60
C ALA A 9 -0.86 -24.19 -12.89
N VAL A 10 0.09 -25.04 -13.28
CA VAL A 10 -0.04 -25.93 -14.45
C VAL A 10 0.36 -27.32 -14.02
N TRP A 11 -0.37 -28.33 -14.46
CA TRP A 11 -0.09 -29.71 -14.09
C TRP A 11 -0.20 -30.66 -15.27
N THR A 12 0.49 -31.78 -15.12
CA THR A 12 0.27 -32.99 -15.91
C THR A 12 -0.30 -34.06 -14.97
N LYS A 13 -0.55 -35.26 -15.48
CA LYS A 13 -0.94 -36.40 -14.64
C LYS A 13 0.08 -36.72 -13.53
N ASN A 14 1.36 -36.34 -13.71
CA ASN A 14 2.46 -36.78 -12.86
C ASN A 14 3.22 -35.65 -12.17
N GLU A 15 3.04 -34.39 -12.58
CA GLU A 15 3.86 -33.27 -12.13
C GLU A 15 3.04 -31.98 -11.99
N VAL A 16 3.35 -31.17 -10.97
CA VAL A 16 2.79 -29.83 -10.77
C VAL A 16 3.89 -28.77 -10.93
N TYR A 17 3.56 -27.70 -11.64
CA TYR A 17 4.41 -26.54 -11.90
C TYR A 17 3.73 -25.25 -11.45
N LEU A 18 4.48 -24.37 -10.81
CA LEU A 18 4.04 -23.01 -10.50
C LEU A 18 4.73 -22.00 -11.41
N GLY A 19 3.92 -21.17 -12.05
CA GLY A 19 4.33 -20.12 -12.97
C GLY A 19 4.41 -18.77 -12.28
N TYR A 20 5.49 -18.05 -12.55
CA TYR A 20 5.75 -16.70 -12.04
C TYR A 20 5.82 -15.70 -13.21
N ARG A 21 6.06 -14.42 -12.87
CA ARG A 21 6.26 -13.36 -13.88
C ARG A 21 7.26 -13.78 -14.96
N PHE A 22 6.97 -13.37 -16.20
CA PHE A 22 7.73 -13.73 -17.41
C PHE A 22 7.65 -15.21 -17.78
N LEU A 23 6.53 -15.88 -17.47
CA LEU A 23 6.26 -17.28 -17.84
C LEU A 23 7.36 -18.24 -17.37
N LYS A 24 7.93 -17.98 -16.18
CA LYS A 24 8.91 -18.87 -15.57
C LYS A 24 8.20 -19.91 -14.73
N PHE A 25 8.31 -21.18 -15.11
CA PHE A 25 7.70 -22.29 -14.40
C PHE A 25 8.73 -23.04 -13.56
N VAL A 26 8.36 -23.33 -12.32
CA VAL A 26 9.16 -24.12 -11.38
C VAL A 26 8.37 -25.38 -11.03
N LYS A 27 9.00 -26.54 -11.19
CA LYS A 27 8.42 -27.81 -10.74
C LYS A 27 8.34 -27.81 -9.22
N VAL A 28 7.16 -28.06 -8.68
CA VAL A 28 6.93 -28.09 -7.23
C VAL A 28 6.97 -29.50 -6.70
N ILE A 29 6.29 -30.42 -7.37
CA ILE A 29 6.20 -31.80 -6.90
C ILE A 29 5.83 -32.78 -8.02
N THR A 30 6.19 -34.03 -7.83
CA THR A 30 5.83 -35.18 -8.67
C THR A 30 4.93 -36.17 -7.92
N THR A 31 4.18 -37.01 -8.65
CA THR A 31 3.37 -38.07 -8.03
C THR A 31 4.19 -39.11 -7.28
N ASN A 32 5.46 -39.32 -7.65
CA ASN A 32 6.36 -40.20 -6.92
C ASN A 32 6.73 -39.61 -5.54
N GLU A 33 7.06 -38.31 -5.49
CA GLU A 33 7.31 -37.61 -4.24
C GLU A 33 6.05 -37.56 -3.36
N LEU A 34 4.88 -37.31 -3.96
CA LEU A 34 3.60 -37.37 -3.25
C LEU A 34 3.30 -38.77 -2.68
N LYS A 35 3.55 -39.84 -3.44
CA LYS A 35 3.39 -41.22 -2.93
C LYS A 35 4.28 -41.47 -1.71
N SER A 36 5.54 -41.05 -1.77
CA SER A 36 6.46 -41.18 -0.64
C SER A 36 5.99 -40.37 0.57
N TYR A 37 5.53 -39.13 0.34
CA TYR A 37 5.03 -38.24 1.39
C TYR A 37 3.74 -38.77 2.05
N LEU A 38 2.82 -39.31 1.26
CA LEU A 38 1.55 -39.88 1.73
C LEU A 38 1.67 -41.34 2.22
N HIS A 39 2.89 -41.91 2.22
CA HIS A 39 3.14 -43.30 2.58
C HIS A 39 2.30 -44.32 1.79
N LEU A 40 2.03 -44.05 0.51
CA LEU A 40 1.24 -44.92 -0.36
C LEU A 40 2.09 -46.05 -0.97
N ALA A 41 1.46 -47.18 -1.26
CA ALA A 41 2.14 -48.33 -1.84
C ALA A 41 2.77 -47.99 -3.22
N PRO A 42 4.03 -48.41 -3.51
CA PRO A 42 4.67 -48.09 -4.79
C PRO A 42 3.89 -48.59 -6.02
N SER A 43 3.23 -49.74 -5.89
CA SER A 43 2.40 -50.38 -6.92
C SER A 43 1.04 -49.73 -7.13
N SER A 44 0.62 -48.79 -6.26
CA SER A 44 -0.63 -48.06 -6.43
C SER A 44 -0.54 -47.05 -7.58
N THR A 45 -1.69 -46.66 -8.14
CA THR A 45 -1.77 -45.56 -9.10
C THR A 45 -2.15 -44.28 -8.37
N LEU A 46 -1.34 -43.22 -8.53
CA LEU A 46 -1.61 -41.88 -8.04
C LEU A 46 -1.47 -40.90 -9.20
N ILE A 47 -2.52 -40.14 -9.47
CA ILE A 47 -2.59 -39.18 -10.59
C ILE A 47 -3.03 -37.83 -10.04
N ILE A 48 -2.43 -36.75 -10.55
CA ILE A 48 -2.95 -35.40 -10.30
C ILE A 48 -4.22 -35.22 -11.14
N HIS A 49 -5.35 -35.18 -10.46
CA HIS A 49 -6.67 -35.08 -11.07
C HIS A 49 -6.99 -33.62 -11.43
N ASN A 50 -6.80 -32.69 -10.48
CA ASN A 50 -6.99 -31.26 -10.70
C ASN A 50 -6.11 -30.45 -9.74
N VAL A 51 -5.86 -29.18 -10.07
CA VAL A 51 -5.13 -28.23 -9.24
C VAL A 51 -5.88 -26.91 -9.21
N GLU A 52 -6.14 -26.40 -8.01
CA GLU A 52 -6.89 -25.16 -7.82
C GLU A 52 -6.31 -24.34 -6.66
N TYR A 53 -6.36 -23.01 -6.77
CA TYR A 53 -6.11 -22.14 -5.63
C TYR A 53 -7.28 -22.24 -4.65
N THR A 54 -6.97 -22.30 -3.36
CA THR A 54 -8.04 -22.27 -2.35
C THR A 54 -8.55 -20.83 -2.16
N GLY A 55 -9.54 -20.64 -1.29
CA GLY A 55 -9.93 -19.31 -0.82
C GLY A 55 -8.78 -18.53 -0.15
N HIS A 56 -7.66 -19.18 0.16
CA HIS A 56 -6.50 -18.58 0.81
C HIS A 56 -5.38 -18.24 -0.21
N PRO A 57 -4.88 -16.99 -0.24
CA PRO A 57 -4.00 -16.50 -1.30
C PRO A 57 -2.70 -17.28 -1.60
N LEU A 58 -2.20 -18.06 -0.64
CA LEU A 58 -0.91 -18.76 -0.70
C LEU A 58 -1.06 -20.28 -0.72
N GLU A 59 -2.28 -20.79 -0.87
CA GLU A 59 -2.59 -22.20 -0.81
C GLU A 59 -3.12 -22.73 -2.13
N ILE A 60 -2.59 -23.88 -2.50
CA ILE A 60 -2.93 -24.57 -3.74
C ILE A 60 -3.33 -25.99 -3.36
N ALA A 61 -4.55 -26.38 -3.70
CA ALA A 61 -5.05 -27.72 -3.50
C ALA A 61 -4.73 -28.60 -4.71
N PHE A 62 -4.17 -29.76 -4.43
CA PHE A 62 -4.01 -30.87 -5.37
C PHE A 62 -5.11 -31.87 -5.10
N LEU A 63 -6.01 -32.00 -6.07
CA LEU A 63 -6.97 -33.09 -6.13
C LEU A 63 -6.25 -34.30 -6.71
N LEU A 64 -6.14 -35.38 -5.95
CA LEU A 64 -5.39 -36.57 -6.33
C LEU A 64 -6.33 -37.75 -6.53
N GLU A 65 -6.19 -38.43 -7.66
CA GLU A 65 -6.84 -39.71 -7.95
C GLU A 65 -5.94 -40.85 -7.48
N TYR A 66 -6.50 -41.73 -6.66
CA TYR A 66 -5.82 -42.91 -6.13
C TYR A 66 -6.63 -44.18 -6.36
N CYS A 67 -5.95 -45.24 -6.79
CA CYS A 67 -6.52 -46.58 -6.85
C CYS A 67 -5.41 -47.64 -6.81
N THR A 68 -5.70 -48.79 -6.20
CA THR A 68 -4.76 -49.93 -6.11
C THR A 68 -4.88 -50.86 -7.32
N THR A 69 -6.11 -51.22 -7.71
CA THR A 69 -6.39 -52.09 -8.88
C THR A 69 -7.24 -51.40 -9.96
N CYS A 70 -7.75 -50.19 -9.67
CA CYS A 70 -8.44 -49.29 -10.60
C CYS A 70 -9.55 -49.93 -11.45
N THR A 71 -10.29 -50.91 -10.89
CA THR A 71 -11.28 -51.68 -11.66
C THR A 71 -12.58 -50.91 -11.89
N ASN A 72 -13.20 -50.38 -10.84
CA ASN A 72 -14.52 -49.73 -10.93
C ASN A 72 -14.61 -48.37 -10.22
N LEU A 73 -13.91 -48.23 -9.09
CA LEU A 73 -13.91 -47.01 -8.28
C LEU A 73 -12.49 -46.48 -8.11
N LYS A 74 -12.40 -45.15 -8.01
CA LYS A 74 -11.21 -44.41 -7.61
C LYS A 74 -11.53 -43.53 -6.41
N GLN A 75 -10.51 -43.30 -5.59
CA GLN A 75 -10.56 -42.39 -4.46
C GLN A 75 -9.99 -41.03 -4.85
N ILE A 76 -10.66 -39.98 -4.41
CA ILE A 76 -10.18 -38.61 -4.53
C ILE A 76 -9.72 -38.13 -3.17
N PHE A 77 -8.47 -37.65 -3.11
CA PHE A 77 -7.85 -37.02 -1.96
C PHE A 77 -7.55 -35.55 -2.23
N VAL A 78 -7.44 -34.76 -1.15
CA VAL A 78 -7.05 -33.35 -1.21
C VAL A 78 -5.75 -33.18 -0.44
N VAL A 79 -4.73 -32.63 -1.10
CA VAL A 79 -3.48 -32.20 -0.48
C VAL A 79 -3.32 -30.71 -0.73
N ILE A 80 -3.11 -29.91 0.32
CA ILE A 80 -2.89 -28.47 0.19
C ILE A 80 -1.38 -28.19 0.29
N TYR A 81 -0.84 -27.51 -0.72
CA TYR A 81 0.50 -26.97 -0.74
C TYR A 81 0.46 -25.48 -0.37
N ASN A 82 1.26 -25.08 0.61
CA ASN A 82 1.41 -23.69 1.02
C ASN A 82 2.70 -23.10 0.44
N GLU A 83 2.57 -22.08 -0.42
CA GLU A 83 3.71 -21.49 -1.15
C GLU A 83 4.74 -20.80 -0.25
N ASP A 84 4.32 -20.24 0.89
CA ASP A 84 5.25 -19.56 1.78
C ASP A 84 6.08 -20.55 2.61
N THR A 85 5.41 -21.48 3.27
CA THR A 85 6.06 -22.45 4.15
C THR A 85 6.66 -23.62 3.38
N THR A 86 6.25 -23.83 2.13
CA THR A 86 6.58 -25.00 1.29
C THR A 86 6.12 -26.33 1.88
N TYR A 87 5.23 -26.30 2.88
CA TYR A 87 4.64 -27.49 3.46
C TYR A 87 3.46 -27.99 2.65
N LEU A 88 3.32 -29.32 2.65
CA LEU A 88 2.15 -30.04 2.17
C LEU A 88 1.33 -30.45 3.40
N ILE A 89 0.02 -30.36 3.29
CA ILE A 89 -0.91 -30.81 4.32
C ILE A 89 -1.93 -31.70 3.64
N CYS A 90 -1.93 -32.99 4.01
CA CYS A 90 -3.00 -33.89 3.59
C CYS A 90 -4.26 -33.54 4.39
N LYS A 91 -5.37 -33.31 3.69
CA LYS A 91 -6.66 -33.09 4.33
C LYS A 91 -7.37 -34.43 4.56
N ASP A 92 -8.15 -34.49 5.62
CA ASP A 92 -9.01 -35.64 5.92
C ASP A 92 -10.26 -35.58 5.03
N PHE A 93 -10.06 -35.84 3.74
CA PHE A 93 -11.10 -35.86 2.73
C PHE A 93 -10.90 -37.07 1.82
N THR A 94 -11.95 -37.88 1.67
CA THR A 94 -11.95 -39.01 0.75
C THR A 94 -13.30 -39.11 0.06
N LEU A 95 -13.30 -39.12 -1.28
CA LEU A 95 -14.51 -39.32 -2.07
C LEU A 95 -14.33 -40.48 -3.06
N ASN A 96 -15.24 -41.45 -3.01
CA ASN A 96 -15.26 -42.58 -3.95
C ASN A 96 -16.10 -42.22 -5.18
N ILE A 97 -15.50 -42.26 -6.37
CA ILE A 97 -16.19 -42.03 -7.64
C ILE A 97 -15.87 -43.12 -8.66
N SER A 98 -16.69 -43.20 -9.72
CA SER A 98 -16.38 -44.08 -10.85
C SER A 98 -15.07 -43.65 -11.51
N VAL A 99 -14.27 -44.61 -11.97
CA VAL A 99 -13.00 -44.34 -12.67
C VAL A 99 -13.19 -43.41 -13.88
N ASN A 100 -14.34 -43.49 -14.55
CA ASN A 100 -14.67 -42.67 -15.73
C ASN A 100 -15.18 -41.26 -15.39
N SER A 101 -15.48 -40.97 -14.12
CA SER A 101 -15.93 -39.65 -13.71
C SER A 101 -14.75 -38.66 -13.62
N PHE A 102 -14.99 -37.43 -14.06
CA PHE A 102 -14.07 -36.32 -13.87
C PHE A 102 -14.73 -35.25 -13.01
N LEU A 103 -14.07 -34.88 -11.92
CA LEU A 103 -14.54 -33.82 -11.01
C LEU A 103 -13.84 -32.50 -11.30
N THR A 104 -14.61 -31.42 -11.30
CA THR A 104 -14.10 -30.06 -11.25
C THR A 104 -14.28 -29.54 -9.83
N PRO A 105 -13.20 -29.15 -9.12
CA PRO A 105 -13.30 -28.49 -7.82
C PRO A 105 -13.60 -27.00 -7.97
N HIS A 106 -14.20 -26.44 -6.92
CA HIS A 106 -14.16 -25.03 -6.60
C HIS A 106 -14.10 -24.82 -5.09
N PHE A 107 -13.05 -24.15 -4.60
CA PHE A 107 -12.96 -23.77 -3.19
C PHE A 107 -13.79 -22.52 -2.91
N ILE A 108 -14.55 -22.55 -1.83
CA ILE A 108 -15.35 -21.41 -1.38
C ILE A 108 -14.43 -20.38 -0.70
N TYR A 109 -14.74 -19.09 -0.86
CA TYR A 109 -14.08 -18.01 -0.15
C TYR A 109 -14.52 -17.99 1.33
N SER A 110 -13.92 -18.88 2.13
CA SER A 110 -14.19 -19.05 3.55
C SER A 110 -12.88 -19.09 4.34
N ALA A 111 -12.98 -18.86 5.66
CA ALA A 111 -11.83 -18.99 6.58
C ALA A 111 -11.48 -20.46 6.84
N VAL A 112 -12.44 -21.37 6.65
CA VAL A 112 -12.21 -22.81 6.71
C VAL A 112 -12.18 -23.39 5.30
N PRO A 113 -11.36 -24.43 5.04
CA PRO A 113 -11.37 -25.11 3.76
C PRO A 113 -12.74 -25.73 3.46
N GLU A 114 -13.38 -25.18 2.44
CA GLU A 114 -14.68 -25.63 1.96
C GLU A 114 -14.62 -25.79 0.45
N LEU A 115 -15.24 -26.86 -0.03
CA LEU A 115 -15.03 -27.34 -1.38
C LEU A 115 -16.34 -27.82 -1.98
N ILE A 116 -16.63 -27.33 -3.18
CA ILE A 116 -17.67 -27.87 -4.05
C ILE A 116 -16.98 -28.61 -5.17
N LEU A 117 -17.51 -29.78 -5.52
CA LEU A 117 -17.02 -30.59 -6.64
C LEU A 117 -18.20 -30.93 -7.54
N TRP A 118 -18.01 -30.97 -8.84
CA TRP A 118 -19.05 -31.47 -9.73
C TRP A 118 -18.51 -32.34 -10.84
N ASP A 119 -19.29 -33.33 -11.24
CA ASP A 119 -19.11 -34.04 -12.50
C ASP A 119 -20.13 -33.53 -13.53
N LYS A 120 -20.45 -34.34 -14.54
CA LYS A 120 -21.42 -33.97 -15.58
C LYS A 120 -22.87 -33.93 -15.08
N HIS A 121 -23.17 -34.53 -13.93
CA HIS A 121 -24.54 -34.86 -13.49
C HIS A 121 -24.85 -34.47 -12.04
N ARG A 122 -23.83 -34.40 -11.18
CA ARG A 122 -23.97 -34.25 -9.73
C ARG A 122 -23.04 -33.18 -9.19
N ILE A 123 -23.47 -32.59 -8.09
CA ILE A 123 -22.67 -31.70 -7.27
C ILE A 123 -22.46 -32.36 -5.91
N TYR A 124 -21.21 -32.34 -5.46
CA TYR A 124 -20.77 -32.79 -4.16
C TYR A 124 -20.34 -31.56 -3.38
N TYR A 125 -20.65 -31.55 -2.09
CA TYR A 125 -20.21 -30.50 -1.17
C TYR A 125 -19.32 -31.10 -0.09
N SER A 126 -18.45 -30.26 0.46
CA SER A 126 -17.58 -30.56 1.57
C SER A 126 -17.41 -29.29 2.40
N TYR A 127 -18.18 -29.17 3.47
CA TYR A 127 -18.23 -28.00 4.35
C TYR A 127 -17.52 -28.28 5.68
N ASN A 128 -17.35 -27.24 6.50
CA ASN A 128 -16.78 -27.35 7.85
C ASN A 128 -15.40 -28.02 7.86
N ASN A 129 -14.42 -27.40 7.19
CA ASN A 129 -13.05 -27.94 7.06
C ASN A 129 -13.02 -29.37 6.47
N LEU A 130 -13.84 -29.56 5.44
CA LEU A 130 -13.97 -30.80 4.67
C LEU A 130 -14.57 -32.02 5.40
N THR A 131 -15.20 -31.81 6.56
CA THR A 131 -15.75 -32.89 7.39
C THR A 131 -17.22 -33.23 7.06
N ASP A 132 -18.03 -32.24 6.70
CA ASP A 132 -19.42 -32.45 6.29
C ASP A 132 -19.48 -32.64 4.78
N THR A 133 -19.55 -33.90 4.34
CA THR A 133 -19.52 -34.27 2.92
C THR A 133 -20.83 -34.89 2.47
N GLY A 134 -21.23 -34.58 1.24
CA GLY A 134 -22.44 -35.14 0.67
C GLY A 134 -22.61 -34.85 -0.81
N VAL A 135 -23.71 -35.37 -1.34
CA VAL A 135 -24.19 -35.02 -2.69
C VAL A 135 -25.35 -34.05 -2.50
N LEU A 136 -25.31 -32.94 -3.23
CA LEU A 136 -26.38 -31.95 -3.23
C LEU A 136 -27.69 -32.61 -3.64
N GLN A 137 -28.70 -32.55 -2.78
CA GLN A 137 -29.99 -33.16 -3.02
C GLN A 137 -30.90 -32.23 -3.81
N THR A 138 -31.90 -32.82 -4.46
CA THR A 138 -33.01 -32.10 -5.05
C THR A 138 -34.29 -32.75 -4.56
N PRO A 139 -35.43 -32.02 -4.51
CA PRO A 139 -36.66 -32.53 -3.91
C PRO A 139 -37.18 -33.85 -4.49
N THR A 140 -36.75 -34.23 -5.70
CA THR A 140 -37.34 -35.34 -6.44
C THR A 140 -36.36 -36.41 -6.95
N GLU A 141 -35.03 -36.24 -6.92
CA GLU A 141 -34.13 -37.10 -7.73
C GLU A 141 -32.72 -37.47 -7.14
N PHE A 142 -32.58 -37.66 -5.83
CA PHE A 142 -31.33 -38.19 -5.20
C PHE A 142 -30.02 -37.52 -5.69
N GLY A 143 -30.07 -36.22 -5.95
CA GLY A 143 -28.92 -35.39 -6.35
C GLY A 143 -28.43 -35.53 -7.79
N ASN A 144 -29.15 -36.21 -8.68
CA ASN A 144 -28.84 -36.20 -10.12
C ASN A 144 -29.57 -35.07 -10.84
N LEU A 145 -28.87 -33.96 -11.08
CA LEU A 145 -29.44 -32.75 -11.72
C LEU A 145 -29.82 -32.98 -13.19
N SER A 146 -29.16 -33.92 -13.87
CA SER A 146 -29.47 -34.27 -15.27
C SER A 146 -30.89 -34.79 -15.43
N LYS A 147 -31.38 -35.58 -14.48
CA LYS A 147 -32.76 -36.10 -14.55
C LYS A 147 -33.81 -34.98 -14.52
N LEU A 148 -33.56 -33.93 -13.74
CA LEU A 148 -34.44 -32.74 -13.64
C LEU A 148 -34.24 -31.72 -14.77
N SER A 149 -33.29 -31.99 -15.65
CA SER A 149 -32.93 -31.15 -16.79
C SER A 149 -32.92 -31.92 -18.11
N HIS A 150 -33.84 -32.87 -18.29
CA HIS A 150 -34.01 -33.63 -19.54
C HIS A 150 -32.73 -34.34 -20.00
N ASN A 151 -32.00 -34.95 -19.05
CA ASN A 151 -30.71 -35.61 -19.25
C ASN A 151 -29.59 -34.70 -19.79
N SER A 152 -29.71 -33.38 -19.61
CA SER A 152 -28.63 -32.42 -19.89
C SER A 152 -27.48 -32.57 -18.90
N THR A 153 -26.29 -32.12 -19.27
CA THR A 153 -25.11 -32.07 -18.39
C THR A 153 -24.92 -30.70 -17.77
N ILE A 154 -24.19 -30.65 -16.66
CA ILE A 154 -23.73 -29.41 -16.03
C ILE A 154 -22.77 -28.70 -17.01
N HIS A 155 -23.08 -27.45 -17.31
CA HIS A 155 -22.27 -26.60 -18.18
C HIS A 155 -21.37 -25.68 -17.36
N ASP A 156 -21.91 -25.05 -16.31
CA ASP A 156 -21.18 -24.09 -15.49
C ASP A 156 -21.72 -24.07 -14.05
N VAL A 157 -20.85 -23.78 -13.09
CA VAL A 157 -21.17 -23.61 -11.67
C VAL A 157 -20.62 -22.27 -11.24
N PHE A 158 -21.51 -21.31 -11.09
CA PHE A 158 -21.18 -19.95 -10.69
C PHE A 158 -21.34 -19.80 -9.17
N ILE A 159 -20.35 -19.21 -8.50
CA ILE A 159 -20.33 -18.98 -7.06
C ILE A 159 -19.97 -17.51 -6.81
N ASP A 160 -20.80 -16.80 -6.06
CA ASP A 160 -20.51 -15.41 -5.68
C ASP A 160 -19.75 -15.27 -4.35
N TYR A 161 -19.35 -14.05 -4.02
CA TYR A 161 -18.59 -13.73 -2.81
C TYR A 161 -19.44 -13.73 -1.53
N ILE A 162 -20.77 -13.92 -1.61
CA ILE A 162 -21.71 -14.03 -0.48
C ILE A 162 -22.18 -15.49 -0.30
N GLY A 163 -21.68 -16.41 -1.14
CA GLY A 163 -21.97 -17.84 -1.10
C GLY A 163 -23.23 -18.28 -1.84
N ASN A 164 -23.81 -17.46 -2.71
CA ASN A 164 -24.87 -17.90 -3.62
C ASN A 164 -24.28 -18.71 -4.77
N ILE A 165 -24.91 -19.83 -5.11
CA ILE A 165 -24.40 -20.77 -6.09
C ILE A 165 -25.48 -21.04 -7.14
N VAL A 166 -25.13 -20.81 -8.40
CA VAL A 166 -26.00 -21.05 -9.56
C VAL A 166 -25.36 -22.11 -10.45
N VAL A 167 -26.08 -23.21 -10.62
CA VAL A 167 -25.68 -24.32 -11.48
C VAL A 167 -26.43 -24.18 -12.78
N LYS A 168 -25.72 -23.98 -13.87
CA LYS A 168 -26.29 -23.90 -15.21
C LYS A 168 -26.04 -25.19 -15.96
N MET A 169 -27.12 -25.78 -16.47
CA MET A 169 -27.05 -26.92 -17.39
C MET A 169 -26.82 -26.46 -18.84
N GLU A 170 -26.36 -27.35 -19.72
CA GLU A 170 -26.17 -27.03 -21.16
C GLU A 170 -27.46 -26.54 -21.83
N ASN A 171 -28.62 -27.09 -21.44
CA ASN A 171 -29.92 -26.65 -21.92
C ASN A 171 -30.51 -25.43 -21.19
N ASN A 172 -29.68 -24.67 -20.48
CA ASN A 172 -30.02 -23.44 -19.75
C ASN A 172 -31.04 -23.61 -18.60
N ILE A 173 -31.32 -24.84 -18.17
CA ILE A 173 -31.99 -25.06 -16.89
C ILE A 173 -31.00 -24.69 -15.79
N MET A 174 -31.47 -23.92 -14.79
CA MET A 174 -30.64 -23.47 -13.69
C MET A 174 -31.14 -24.04 -12.36
N PHE A 175 -30.19 -24.34 -11.48
CA PHE A 175 -30.44 -24.69 -10.09
C PHE A 175 -29.73 -23.70 -9.19
N TYR A 176 -30.30 -23.46 -8.02
CA TYR A 176 -29.75 -22.58 -7.00
C TYR A 176 -29.61 -23.32 -5.68
N PHE A 177 -28.51 -23.05 -4.99
CA PHE A 177 -28.34 -23.34 -3.58
C PHE A 177 -27.38 -22.31 -2.99
N LYS A 178 -27.30 -22.24 -1.67
CA LYS A 178 -26.33 -21.41 -0.96
C LYS A 178 -25.27 -22.30 -0.32
N VAL A 179 -24.08 -21.77 -0.08
CA VAL A 179 -23.07 -22.43 0.79
C VAL A 179 -23.73 -22.87 2.10
N ASP A 180 -23.31 -24.02 2.62
CA ASP A 180 -23.89 -24.73 3.76
C ASP A 180 -25.31 -25.29 3.56
N MET A 181 -25.92 -25.12 2.38
CA MET A 181 -27.16 -25.82 2.03
C MET A 181 -26.85 -27.18 1.40
N ARG A 182 -27.72 -28.14 1.71
CA ARG A 182 -27.65 -29.52 1.20
C ARG A 182 -28.64 -29.80 0.08
N ASP A 183 -29.56 -28.87 -0.15
CA ASP A 183 -30.63 -28.98 -1.14
C ASP A 183 -30.50 -27.88 -2.19
N ALA A 184 -30.79 -28.24 -3.43
CA ALA A 184 -30.88 -27.31 -4.55
C ALA A 184 -32.32 -27.16 -5.02
N VAL A 185 -32.69 -25.93 -5.37
CA VAL A 185 -33.98 -25.61 -5.99
C VAL A 185 -33.80 -25.34 -7.47
N LYS A 186 -34.75 -25.81 -8.28
CA LYS A 186 -34.78 -25.51 -9.72
C LYS A 186 -35.38 -24.12 -9.93
N LEU A 187 -34.65 -23.24 -10.62
CA LEU A 187 -35.11 -21.89 -10.95
C LEU A 187 -36.05 -21.90 -12.17
N HIS A 188 -36.77 -20.79 -12.39
CA HIS A 188 -37.61 -20.65 -13.57
C HIS A 188 -36.78 -20.61 -14.85
N LEU A 189 -37.36 -21.06 -15.96
CA LEU A 189 -36.69 -21.06 -17.26
C LEU A 189 -36.78 -19.68 -17.90
N TRP A 190 -35.63 -19.03 -18.10
CA TRP A 190 -35.53 -17.70 -18.72
C TRP A 190 -35.07 -17.74 -20.18
N THR A 191 -34.41 -18.82 -20.60
CA THR A 191 -33.75 -18.91 -21.89
C THR A 191 -34.13 -20.19 -22.60
N SER A 192 -34.27 -20.13 -23.92
CA SER A 192 -34.41 -21.31 -24.77
C SER A 192 -33.22 -22.27 -24.57
N SER A 193 -33.47 -23.57 -24.65
CA SER A 193 -32.43 -24.61 -24.51
C SER A 193 -31.33 -24.57 -25.57
N THR A 194 -31.52 -23.79 -26.64
CA THR A 194 -30.61 -23.71 -27.79
C THR A 194 -29.71 -22.47 -27.79
N THR A 195 -30.07 -21.45 -27.01
CA THR A 195 -29.30 -20.20 -26.96
C THR A 195 -28.05 -20.41 -26.11
N LYS A 196 -26.87 -20.02 -26.60
CA LYS A 196 -25.67 -20.05 -25.77
C LYS A 196 -25.73 -18.93 -24.74
N SER A 197 -25.55 -19.27 -23.47
CA SER A 197 -25.49 -18.28 -22.40
C SER A 197 -24.53 -18.67 -21.27
N LEU A 198 -24.17 -17.68 -20.46
CA LEU A 198 -23.32 -17.79 -19.28
C LEU A 198 -23.92 -16.96 -18.13
N VAL A 199 -23.71 -17.40 -16.89
CA VAL A 199 -24.04 -16.61 -15.69
C VAL A 199 -22.82 -15.80 -15.28
N SER A 200 -22.99 -14.52 -14.99
CA SER A 200 -21.94 -13.65 -14.47
C SER A 200 -22.51 -12.73 -13.40
N MET A 201 -21.65 -12.09 -12.62
CA MET A 201 -22.03 -11.08 -11.64
C MET A 201 -21.11 -9.87 -11.75
N ASP A 202 -21.63 -8.69 -11.44
CA ASP A 202 -20.80 -7.49 -11.31
C ASP A 202 -20.24 -7.33 -9.87
N MET A 203 -19.43 -6.29 -9.64
CA MET A 203 -18.84 -6.01 -8.33
C MET A 203 -19.86 -5.66 -7.25
N SER A 204 -21.10 -5.33 -7.60
CA SER A 204 -22.17 -5.00 -6.66
C SER A 204 -22.99 -6.22 -6.23
N GLY A 205 -22.74 -7.38 -6.83
CA GLY A 205 -23.50 -8.60 -6.58
C GLY A 205 -24.70 -8.78 -7.52
N GLN A 206 -24.88 -7.92 -8.52
CA GLN A 206 -25.97 -8.05 -9.48
C GLN A 206 -25.64 -9.15 -10.50
N ALA A 207 -26.50 -10.16 -10.58
CA ALA A 207 -26.35 -11.26 -11.53
C ALA A 207 -26.83 -10.87 -12.93
N TYR A 208 -26.16 -11.41 -13.95
CA TYR A 208 -26.45 -11.22 -15.36
C TYR A 208 -26.43 -12.57 -16.09
N LEU A 209 -27.35 -12.73 -17.03
CA LEU A 209 -27.28 -13.72 -18.09
C LEU A 209 -26.63 -13.08 -19.31
N ILE A 210 -25.48 -13.61 -19.72
CA ILE A 210 -24.76 -13.16 -20.91
C ILE A 210 -25.14 -14.10 -22.05
N TYR A 211 -25.83 -13.58 -23.06
CA TYR A 211 -26.17 -14.33 -24.27
C TYR A 211 -25.10 -14.17 -25.33
N VAL A 212 -24.79 -15.27 -26.00
CA VAL A 212 -23.89 -15.31 -27.15
C VAL A 212 -24.67 -15.78 -28.37
N PHE A 213 -24.93 -14.85 -29.29
CA PHE A 213 -25.67 -15.14 -30.50
C PHE A 213 -24.76 -15.69 -31.60
N GLN A 214 -25.34 -16.33 -32.61
CA GLN A 214 -24.60 -16.96 -33.71
C GLN A 214 -23.75 -15.97 -34.53
N ASN A 215 -24.17 -14.70 -34.58
CA ASN A 215 -23.43 -13.61 -35.22
C ASN A 215 -22.21 -13.14 -34.39
N GLY A 216 -21.93 -13.76 -33.24
CA GLY A 216 -20.86 -13.39 -32.33
C GLY A 216 -21.18 -12.19 -31.42
N SER A 217 -22.38 -11.61 -31.53
CA SER A 217 -22.81 -10.54 -30.62
C SER A 217 -23.07 -11.09 -29.21
N ILE A 218 -22.66 -10.30 -28.22
CA ILE A 218 -22.83 -10.61 -26.81
C ILE A 218 -23.83 -9.62 -26.24
N GLN A 219 -24.85 -10.11 -25.56
CA GLN A 219 -25.85 -9.28 -24.90
C GLN A 219 -25.99 -9.67 -23.43
N PRO A 220 -25.63 -8.79 -22.49
CA PRO A 220 -25.93 -8.99 -21.08
C PRO A 220 -27.40 -8.64 -20.80
N GLN A 221 -28.04 -9.42 -19.94
CA GLN A 221 -29.36 -9.13 -19.38
C GLN A 221 -29.31 -9.33 -17.87
N GLU A 222 -29.83 -8.37 -17.11
CA GLU A 222 -29.97 -8.51 -15.66
C GLU A 222 -30.81 -9.75 -15.31
N TYR A 223 -30.31 -10.54 -14.38
CA TYR A 223 -30.99 -11.72 -13.87
C TYR A 223 -31.37 -11.49 -12.40
N PRO A 224 -32.67 -11.43 -12.07
CA PRO A 224 -33.12 -11.10 -10.72
C PRO A 224 -33.05 -12.31 -9.79
N LEU A 225 -31.83 -12.81 -9.53
CA LEU A 225 -31.58 -14.06 -8.80
C LEU A 225 -32.32 -14.12 -7.45
N LYS A 226 -32.29 -13.03 -6.67
CA LYS A 226 -32.96 -12.97 -5.36
C LYS A 226 -34.47 -13.19 -5.47
N LEU A 227 -35.13 -12.50 -6.41
CA LEU A 227 -36.58 -12.63 -6.64
C LEU A 227 -36.96 -14.03 -7.14
N GLU A 228 -36.11 -14.63 -7.99
CA GLU A 228 -36.29 -15.98 -8.50
C GLU A 228 -36.25 -17.02 -7.37
N VAL A 229 -35.25 -16.90 -6.49
CA VAL A 229 -35.11 -17.77 -5.32
C VAL A 229 -36.31 -17.62 -4.39
N GLU A 230 -36.69 -16.39 -4.03
CA GLU A 230 -37.86 -16.10 -3.20
C GLU A 230 -39.15 -16.67 -3.80
N SER A 231 -39.33 -16.58 -5.12
CA SER A 231 -40.50 -17.12 -5.82
C SER A 231 -40.59 -18.64 -5.75
N VAL A 232 -39.46 -19.34 -5.86
CA VAL A 232 -39.41 -20.80 -5.79
C VAL A 232 -39.57 -21.29 -4.35
N THR A 233 -38.92 -20.64 -3.39
CA THR A 233 -38.96 -21.03 -1.97
C THR A 233 -40.29 -20.67 -1.31
N PHE A 234 -41.03 -19.68 -1.80
CA PHE A 234 -42.37 -19.35 -1.28
C PHE A 234 -43.32 -20.57 -1.24
N LYS A 235 -43.10 -21.56 -2.12
CA LYS A 235 -43.92 -22.77 -2.20
C LYS A 235 -43.56 -23.84 -1.16
N THR A 236 -42.39 -23.78 -0.52
CA THR A 236 -41.90 -24.85 0.37
C THR A 236 -42.51 -24.82 1.77
N LYS A 237 -43.19 -23.72 2.14
CA LYS A 237 -43.78 -23.50 3.49
C LYS A 237 -42.76 -23.66 4.64
N GLU A 238 -41.47 -23.57 4.35
CA GLU A 238 -40.44 -23.59 5.39
C GLU A 238 -40.49 -22.31 6.22
N VAL A 239 -40.31 -22.46 7.53
CA VAL A 239 -40.27 -21.34 8.46
C VAL A 239 -38.81 -20.92 8.61
N CYS A 240 -38.49 -19.69 8.19
CA CYS A 240 -37.16 -19.13 8.36
C CYS A 240 -36.88 -18.97 9.87
N PRO A 241 -35.73 -19.46 10.38
CA PRO A 241 -35.44 -19.38 11.82
C PRO A 241 -35.11 -17.96 12.28
N TYR A 242 -34.91 -17.01 11.36
CA TYR A 242 -34.69 -15.60 11.64
C TYR A 242 -35.54 -14.72 10.72
N VAL A 243 -35.75 -13.47 11.15
CA VAL A 243 -36.53 -12.45 10.42
C VAL A 243 -35.61 -11.56 9.58
N ALA A 244 -34.48 -11.16 10.13
CA ALA A 244 -33.52 -10.29 9.44
C ALA A 244 -32.08 -10.63 9.85
N PHE A 245 -31.16 -10.50 8.89
CA PHE A 245 -29.72 -10.54 9.11
C PHE A 245 -29.08 -9.40 8.32
N GLU A 246 -28.48 -8.45 9.02
CA GLU A 246 -27.84 -7.27 8.43
C GLU A 246 -26.39 -7.16 8.89
N CYS A 247 -25.52 -6.59 8.06
CA CYS A 247 -24.14 -6.31 8.42
C CYS A 247 -23.59 -5.12 7.64
N ASN A 248 -22.48 -4.54 8.11
CA ASN A 248 -21.79 -3.44 7.41
C ASN A 248 -20.62 -3.91 6.53
N ILE A 249 -20.59 -5.18 6.13
CA ILE A 249 -19.56 -5.70 5.25
C ILE A 249 -19.93 -5.35 3.81
N SER A 250 -19.31 -4.29 3.27
CA SER A 250 -19.58 -3.79 1.91
C SER A 250 -18.47 -4.07 0.91
N HIS A 251 -17.29 -4.48 1.37
CA HIS A 251 -16.11 -4.70 0.53
C HIS A 251 -15.53 -6.10 0.73
N THR A 252 -15.03 -6.68 -0.36
CA THR A 252 -14.34 -7.97 -0.38
C THR A 252 -12.93 -7.89 0.23
N PHE A 253 -12.33 -6.70 0.28
CA PHE A 253 -10.97 -6.48 0.80
C PHE A 253 -10.92 -5.20 1.63
N TYR A 254 -10.20 -5.27 2.75
CA TYR A 254 -9.90 -4.14 3.63
C TYR A 254 -8.40 -3.98 3.75
N PHE A 255 -7.90 -2.75 3.67
CA PHE A 255 -6.50 -2.43 3.91
C PHE A 255 -6.39 -1.82 5.31
N LEU A 256 -5.44 -2.31 6.09
CA LEU A 256 -5.14 -1.83 7.43
C LEU A 256 -3.65 -1.56 7.53
N ASP A 257 -3.28 -0.37 8.00
CA ASP A 257 -1.90 -0.06 8.38
C ASP A 257 -1.76 -0.08 9.92
N LYS A 258 -0.56 0.22 10.42
CA LYS A 258 -0.28 0.28 11.85
C LYS A 258 -1.17 1.32 12.53
N GLY A 259 -1.76 0.93 13.66
CA GLY A 259 -2.67 1.80 14.43
C GLY A 259 -4.11 1.83 13.92
N ASP A 260 -4.37 1.35 12.70
CA ASP A 260 -5.72 1.24 12.17
C ASP A 260 -6.55 0.17 12.89
N LYS A 261 -7.87 0.35 12.85
CA LYS A 261 -8.85 -0.59 13.39
C LYS A 261 -9.95 -0.83 12.37
N LEU A 262 -10.24 -2.09 12.08
CA LEU A 262 -11.40 -2.48 11.28
C LEU A 262 -12.51 -2.93 12.25
N THR A 263 -13.63 -2.22 12.25
CA THR A 263 -14.81 -2.61 13.02
C THR A 263 -15.93 -3.02 12.08
N ILE A 264 -16.36 -4.28 12.21
CA ILE A 264 -17.54 -4.82 11.54
C ILE A 264 -18.63 -5.11 12.56
N TRP A 265 -19.88 -5.02 12.14
CA TRP A 265 -21.03 -5.45 12.93
C TRP A 265 -21.96 -6.31 12.09
N ALA A 266 -22.61 -7.25 12.75
CA ALA A 266 -23.70 -8.03 12.22
C ALA A 266 -24.85 -8.05 13.23
N GLU A 267 -26.07 -7.89 12.75
CA GLU A 267 -27.30 -7.91 13.52
C GLU A 267 -28.19 -9.04 13.04
N LEU A 268 -28.70 -9.84 13.99
CA LEU A 268 -29.59 -10.96 13.74
C LEU A 268 -30.86 -10.78 14.56
N VAL A 269 -32.01 -10.72 13.88
CA VAL A 269 -33.34 -10.64 14.49
C VAL A 269 -34.05 -11.97 14.31
N TYR A 270 -34.51 -12.60 15.38
CA TYR A 270 -35.13 -13.92 15.34
C TYR A 270 -36.23 -14.08 16.40
N PRO A 271 -37.19 -15.00 16.22
CA PRO A 271 -38.22 -15.25 17.22
C PRO A 271 -37.63 -15.73 18.55
N GLU A 272 -38.24 -15.33 19.66
CA GLU A 272 -37.85 -15.81 21.00
C GLU A 272 -37.80 -17.34 21.06
N ASN A 273 -36.87 -17.88 21.85
CA ASN A 273 -36.64 -19.32 22.06
C ASN A 273 -36.07 -20.11 20.86
N THR A 274 -35.63 -19.45 19.78
CA THR A 274 -34.97 -20.14 18.64
C THR A 274 -33.49 -20.44 18.90
N GLY A 275 -32.80 -19.59 19.70
CA GLY A 275 -31.42 -19.83 20.13
C GLY A 275 -30.36 -19.68 19.04
N LEU A 276 -30.43 -18.61 18.23
CA LEU A 276 -29.44 -18.37 17.16
C LEU A 276 -28.20 -17.60 17.62
N TYR A 277 -27.12 -17.74 16.86
CA TYR A 277 -25.83 -17.11 17.14
C TYR A 277 -25.12 -16.66 15.86
N ILE A 278 -24.25 -15.67 16.01
CA ILE A 278 -23.38 -15.14 14.95
C ILE A 278 -21.98 -15.69 15.21
N ILE A 279 -21.34 -16.21 14.16
CA ILE A 279 -19.98 -16.73 14.20
C ILE A 279 -19.12 -15.86 13.31
N VAL A 280 -17.90 -15.56 13.76
CA VAL A 280 -16.86 -14.94 12.94
C VAL A 280 -15.61 -15.81 13.03
N GLU A 281 -15.21 -16.42 11.92
CA GLU A 281 -13.98 -17.20 11.83
C GLU A 281 -12.88 -16.39 11.13
N SER A 282 -11.63 -16.68 11.46
CA SER A 282 -10.47 -16.00 10.90
C SER A 282 -9.41 -17.01 10.51
N TYR A 283 -8.83 -16.85 9.32
CA TYR A 283 -7.73 -17.66 8.83
C TYR A 283 -6.49 -16.81 8.56
N GLY A 284 -5.33 -17.39 8.84
CA GLY A 284 -4.05 -16.78 8.54
C GLY A 284 -3.14 -16.67 9.77
N PRO A 285 -2.02 -15.95 9.63
CA PRO A 285 -1.16 -15.66 10.77
C PRO A 285 -1.93 -14.76 11.74
N ASN A 286 -1.93 -15.09 13.03
CA ASN A 286 -2.60 -14.35 14.11
C ASN A 286 -1.92 -12.99 14.38
N ILE A 287 -1.89 -12.11 13.37
CA ILE A 287 -1.25 -10.80 13.37
C ILE A 287 -2.19 -9.73 13.96
N LEU A 288 -3.49 -9.90 13.74
CA LEU A 288 -4.52 -9.00 14.22
C LEU A 288 -5.10 -9.55 15.53
N GLU A 289 -5.22 -8.68 16.51
CA GLU A 289 -6.02 -8.92 17.70
C GLU A 289 -7.50 -8.74 17.33
N LYS A 290 -8.31 -9.72 17.70
CA LYS A 290 -9.76 -9.72 17.51
C LYS A 290 -10.43 -9.46 18.85
N THR A 291 -11.27 -8.43 18.91
CA THR A 291 -12.11 -8.14 20.08
C THR A 291 -13.58 -8.22 19.69
N GLU A 292 -14.39 -8.85 20.52
CA GLU A 292 -15.80 -9.09 20.25
C GLU A 292 -16.66 -8.46 21.33
N LYS A 293 -17.75 -7.81 20.91
CA LYS A 293 -18.78 -7.28 21.79
C LYS A 293 -20.13 -7.75 21.28
N ILE A 294 -20.92 -8.34 22.16
CA ILE A 294 -22.26 -8.82 21.83
C ILE A 294 -23.26 -7.98 22.62
N HIS A 295 -24.18 -7.37 21.90
CA HIS A 295 -25.36 -6.73 22.45
C HIS A 295 -26.59 -7.60 22.17
N TYR A 296 -27.51 -7.62 23.11
CA TYR A 296 -28.70 -8.45 23.03
C TYR A 296 -29.88 -7.69 23.62
N ASP A 297 -30.99 -7.68 22.87
CA ASP A 297 -32.24 -7.04 23.24
C ASP A 297 -33.42 -7.99 22.95
N ILE A 298 -34.48 -7.88 23.74
CA ILE A 298 -35.72 -8.66 23.57
C ILE A 298 -36.89 -7.68 23.52
N GLY A 299 -37.67 -7.75 22.45
CA GLY A 299 -38.86 -6.94 22.29
C GLY A 299 -39.88 -7.59 21.38
N PHE A 300 -41.17 -7.46 21.73
CA PHE A 300 -42.30 -7.87 20.88
C PHE A 300 -42.25 -9.32 20.38
N GLY A 301 -41.74 -10.27 21.18
CA GLY A 301 -41.65 -11.69 20.79
C GLY A 301 -40.43 -12.03 19.92
N HIS A 302 -39.52 -11.07 19.73
CA HIS A 302 -38.29 -11.22 18.97
C HIS A 302 -37.06 -10.91 19.83
N CYS A 303 -35.99 -11.64 19.54
CA CYS A 303 -34.64 -11.40 20.04
C CYS A 303 -33.83 -10.70 18.95
N THR A 304 -33.14 -9.61 19.31
CA THR A 304 -32.16 -8.94 18.47
C THR A 304 -30.78 -9.16 19.06
N LYS A 305 -29.86 -9.69 18.26
CA LYS A 305 -28.47 -9.92 18.66
C LYS A 305 -27.54 -9.20 17.71
N THR A 306 -26.80 -8.23 18.23
CA THR A 306 -25.83 -7.45 17.47
C THR A 306 -24.42 -7.83 17.93
N MET A 307 -23.60 -8.34 17.03
CA MET A 307 -22.20 -8.66 17.28
C MET A 307 -21.32 -7.63 16.59
N THR A 308 -20.50 -6.93 17.36
CA THR A 308 -19.47 -6.02 16.85
C THR A 308 -18.11 -6.67 17.05
N VAL A 309 -17.35 -6.81 15.96
CA VAL A 309 -16.00 -7.35 15.95
C VAL A 309 -15.03 -6.27 15.50
N THR A 310 -14.01 -6.02 16.30
CA THR A 310 -12.94 -5.08 15.96
C THR A 310 -11.63 -5.85 15.82
N PHE A 311 -11.03 -5.76 14.64
CA PHE A 311 -9.68 -6.21 14.32
C PHE A 311 -8.71 -5.05 14.46
N SER A 312 -7.61 -5.26 15.17
CA SER A 312 -6.60 -4.22 15.40
C SER A 312 -5.19 -4.80 15.52
N HIS A 313 -4.18 -3.96 15.34
CA HIS A 313 -2.78 -4.33 15.53
C HIS A 313 -2.12 -3.42 16.56
N ASN A 314 -1.87 -3.95 17.77
CA ASN A 314 -1.47 -3.14 18.93
C ASN A 314 0.01 -3.30 19.33
N LEU A 315 0.88 -3.84 18.46
CA LEU A 315 2.31 -3.96 18.76
C LEU A 315 3.00 -2.59 18.78
N LYS A 316 3.82 -2.36 19.81
CA LYS A 316 4.70 -1.18 19.92
C LYS A 316 6.07 -1.50 19.33
N TYR A 317 6.31 -1.07 18.10
CA TYR A 317 7.54 -1.35 17.36
C TYR A 317 8.77 -0.65 17.94
N GLU A 318 8.59 0.48 18.63
CA GLU A 318 9.68 1.21 19.30
C GLU A 318 10.38 0.40 20.40
N ALA A 319 9.66 -0.54 21.03
CA ALA A 319 10.14 -1.32 22.16
C ALA A 319 10.79 -2.66 21.75
N VAL A 320 10.94 -2.91 20.45
CA VAL A 320 11.37 -4.21 19.92
C VAL A 320 12.86 -4.18 19.59
N ASP A 321 13.62 -5.15 20.11
CA ASP A 321 15.08 -5.24 19.92
C ASP A 321 15.49 -5.44 18.46
N ASN A 322 14.70 -6.18 17.68
CA ASN A 322 14.94 -6.43 16.27
C ASN A 322 13.68 -6.17 15.42
N TYR A 323 13.52 -4.90 15.03
CA TYR A 323 12.44 -4.44 14.19
C TYR A 323 12.31 -5.24 12.89
N PHE A 324 13.42 -5.52 12.19
CA PHE A 324 13.38 -6.22 10.91
C PHE A 324 13.01 -7.69 11.05
N LYS A 325 13.45 -8.38 12.10
CA LYS A 325 13.04 -9.75 12.36
C LYS A 325 11.53 -9.80 12.59
N LEU A 326 11.03 -8.96 13.50
CA LEU A 326 9.59 -8.88 13.77
C LEU A 326 8.80 -8.51 12.51
N GLN A 327 9.24 -7.48 11.78
CA GLN A 327 8.61 -7.10 10.52
C GLN A 327 8.68 -8.24 9.50
N SER A 328 9.79 -8.95 9.38
CA SER A 328 9.91 -10.07 8.42
C SER A 328 9.05 -11.27 8.81
N ASP A 329 8.87 -11.53 10.10
CA ASP A 329 8.00 -12.58 10.61
C ASP A 329 6.52 -12.24 10.38
N LEU A 330 6.16 -10.94 10.41
CA LEU A 330 4.80 -10.43 10.17
C LEU A 330 4.49 -10.13 8.68
N VAL A 331 5.45 -9.62 7.91
CA VAL A 331 5.30 -9.06 6.53
C VAL A 331 5.64 -10.07 5.45
N LYS A 332 5.46 -11.37 5.71
CA LYS A 332 5.41 -12.37 4.64
C LYS A 332 4.19 -12.21 3.71
N MET A 333 3.38 -11.17 3.88
CA MET A 333 2.26 -10.83 3.00
C MET A 333 2.42 -9.45 2.34
N GLU A 334 2.01 -9.44 1.08
CA GLU A 334 2.11 -8.45 0.00
C GLU A 334 2.24 -6.95 0.36
N LYS A 335 3.32 -6.34 -0.15
CA LYS A 335 3.43 -4.89 -0.39
C LYS A 335 2.75 -4.52 -1.71
N HIS A 336 1.45 -4.20 -1.69
CA HIS A 336 0.74 -3.71 -2.88
C HIS A 336 -0.10 -2.45 -2.69
N VAL A 337 0.09 -1.72 -1.60
CA VAL A 337 -0.39 -0.33 -1.52
C VAL A 337 0.75 0.60 -1.92
N GLN A 338 0.53 1.33 -3.02
CA GLN A 338 1.46 2.35 -3.48
C GLN A 338 1.01 3.68 -2.86
N GLU A 339 1.34 3.82 -1.59
CA GLU A 339 1.28 5.11 -0.91
C GLU A 339 2.46 5.96 -1.34
N ALA A 340 2.20 7.25 -1.54
CA ALA A 340 3.21 8.22 -1.89
C ALA A 340 3.07 9.43 -0.97
N ILE A 341 4.19 9.87 -0.42
CA ILE A 341 4.29 11.17 0.20
C ILE A 341 4.44 12.20 -0.91
N ARG A 342 3.66 13.28 -0.85
CA ARG A 342 3.75 14.37 -1.82
C ARG A 342 3.85 15.73 -1.14
N PHE A 343 4.57 16.63 -1.79
CA PHE A 343 4.51 18.06 -1.54
C PHE A 343 3.47 18.69 -2.45
N LYS A 344 2.82 19.76 -1.98
CA LYS A 344 1.90 20.56 -2.78
C LYS A 344 2.71 21.31 -3.85
N ASN A 345 2.70 20.82 -5.09
CA ASN A 345 3.40 21.45 -6.21
C ASN A 345 2.44 22.28 -7.07
N GLU A 346 2.83 23.53 -7.33
CA GLU A 346 2.29 24.35 -8.41
C GLU A 346 3.09 24.06 -9.70
N GLY A 347 2.42 24.06 -10.86
CA GLY A 347 3.07 23.75 -12.13
C GLY A 347 4.18 24.74 -12.49
N CYS A 348 5.28 24.24 -13.08
CA CYS A 348 6.41 25.05 -13.53
C CYS A 348 6.88 24.65 -14.94
N LEU A 349 7.61 25.54 -15.61
CA LEU A 349 8.21 25.27 -16.92
C LEU A 349 9.43 24.36 -16.76
N GLN A 350 9.39 23.18 -17.38
CA GLN A 350 10.49 22.22 -17.40
C GLN A 350 11.48 22.57 -18.52
N HIS A 351 12.77 22.54 -18.22
CA HIS A 351 13.84 22.73 -19.20
C HIS A 351 15.11 21.97 -18.79
N ASP A 352 16.03 21.67 -19.71
CA ASP A 352 17.30 21.06 -19.34
C ASP A 352 18.05 22.00 -18.38
N LEU A 353 18.33 21.51 -17.16
CA LEU A 353 18.96 22.27 -16.10
C LEU A 353 20.15 21.47 -15.54
N PHE A 354 21.32 22.11 -15.54
CA PHE A 354 22.50 21.63 -14.85
C PHE A 354 22.92 22.66 -13.81
N TYR A 355 23.27 22.20 -12.62
CA TYR A 355 23.80 23.05 -11.56
C TYR A 355 25.12 22.48 -11.03
N ILE A 356 25.93 23.36 -10.45
CA ILE A 356 27.25 23.03 -9.92
C ILE A 356 27.21 23.22 -8.42
N ILE A 357 27.67 22.21 -7.69
CA ILE A 357 27.89 22.26 -6.24
C ILE A 357 29.39 22.42 -6.03
N GLU A 358 29.79 23.49 -5.34
CA GLU A 358 31.19 23.72 -5.02
C GLU A 358 31.70 22.67 -4.05
N LYS A 359 32.96 22.25 -4.23
CA LYS A 359 33.59 21.25 -3.38
C LYS A 359 33.63 21.61 -1.89
N SER A 360 33.66 22.89 -1.55
CA SER A 360 33.61 23.42 -0.18
C SER A 360 32.32 23.08 0.54
N TYR A 361 31.22 22.94 -0.21
CA TYR A 361 29.87 22.67 0.29
C TYR A 361 29.49 21.19 0.23
N LEU A 362 30.39 20.32 -0.20
CA LEU A 362 30.17 18.88 -0.25
C LEU A 362 30.77 18.20 0.98
N ARG A 363 30.05 17.22 1.53
CA ARG A 363 30.56 16.31 2.56
C ARG A 363 31.88 15.69 2.11
N HIS A 364 32.84 15.61 3.04
CA HIS A 364 34.21 15.13 2.80
C HIS A 364 35.07 15.99 1.85
N GLN A 365 34.57 17.15 1.39
CA GLN A 365 35.32 18.15 0.62
C GLN A 365 36.17 17.55 -0.53
N PRO A 366 35.53 16.99 -1.57
CA PRO A 366 36.23 16.38 -2.70
C PRO A 366 37.11 17.37 -3.46
N ARG A 367 38.02 16.88 -4.32
CA ARG A 367 38.96 17.78 -5.03
C ARG A 367 38.30 18.64 -6.12
N LYS A 368 37.14 18.24 -6.63
CA LYS A 368 36.45 18.87 -7.77
C LYS A 368 35.00 19.19 -7.42
N ASN A 369 34.46 20.23 -8.06
CA ASN A 369 33.05 20.58 -7.98
C ASN A 369 32.20 19.48 -8.62
N LEU A 370 30.99 19.28 -8.11
CA LEU A 370 30.04 18.31 -8.62
C LEU A 370 29.07 18.99 -9.59
N ARG A 371 28.99 18.51 -10.84
CA ARG A 371 28.01 18.97 -11.82
C ARG A 371 26.86 17.97 -11.87
N VAL A 372 25.64 18.43 -11.58
CA VAL A 372 24.45 17.58 -11.49
C VAL A 372 23.45 17.96 -12.58
N LYS A 373 22.84 16.96 -13.22
CA LYS A 373 21.66 17.14 -14.10
C LYS A 373 20.41 17.04 -13.25
N TYR A 374 19.54 18.04 -13.32
CA TYR A 374 18.27 18.02 -12.59
C TYR A 374 17.24 17.10 -13.26
N ASP A 375 16.62 16.21 -12.49
CA ASP A 375 15.59 15.28 -12.97
C ASP A 375 14.19 15.77 -12.57
N TRP A 376 13.52 16.45 -13.50
CA TRP A 376 12.18 17.02 -13.28
C TRP A 376 11.10 15.97 -13.04
N ASN A 377 11.21 14.79 -13.65
CA ASN A 377 10.24 13.71 -13.48
C ASN A 377 10.32 13.13 -12.06
N LYS A 378 11.53 13.14 -11.48
CA LYS A 378 11.78 12.62 -10.15
C LYS A 378 11.59 13.66 -9.04
N TYR A 379 12.08 14.88 -9.23
CA TYR A 379 12.15 15.90 -8.18
C TYR A 379 11.02 16.92 -8.22
N GLY A 380 10.27 16.98 -9.32
CA GLY A 380 9.22 17.97 -9.52
C GLY A 380 9.77 19.38 -9.73
N CYS A 381 9.00 20.38 -9.31
CA CYS A 381 9.38 21.78 -9.42
C CYS A 381 10.16 22.24 -8.18
N PRO A 382 11.32 22.91 -8.33
CA PRO A 382 12.05 23.43 -7.19
C PRO A 382 11.30 24.62 -6.57
N LEU A 383 11.20 24.61 -5.24
CA LEU A 383 10.63 25.71 -4.46
C LEU A 383 11.63 26.85 -4.38
N LYS A 384 11.23 28.05 -4.81
CA LYS A 384 12.09 29.25 -4.76
C LYS A 384 11.99 29.92 -3.40
N LEU A 385 13.12 30.03 -2.72
CA LEU A 385 13.23 30.64 -1.39
C LEU A 385 14.33 31.69 -1.38
N ASP A 386 14.14 32.74 -0.59
CA ASP A 386 15.23 33.67 -0.25
C ASP A 386 16.13 32.97 0.79
N PHE A 387 17.45 33.04 0.66
CA PHE A 387 18.37 32.35 1.59
C PHE A 387 18.17 32.76 3.06
N ARG A 388 17.61 33.95 3.33
CA ARG A 388 17.29 34.42 4.69
C ARG A 388 16.01 33.83 5.27
N LYS A 389 15.16 33.21 4.44
CA LYS A 389 13.92 32.58 4.88
C LYS A 389 14.19 31.16 5.34
N THR A 390 13.56 30.78 6.45
CA THR A 390 13.56 29.40 6.94
C THR A 390 12.45 28.59 6.27
N PHE A 391 12.66 27.30 6.05
CA PHE A 391 11.66 26.43 5.42
C PHE A 391 11.22 25.30 6.35
N HIS A 392 9.92 25.19 6.61
CA HIS A 392 9.34 24.05 7.32
C HIS A 392 8.73 23.05 6.33
N PRO A 393 9.30 21.84 6.16
CA PRO A 393 8.68 20.83 5.32
C PRO A 393 7.37 20.34 5.94
N LEU A 394 6.28 20.40 5.18
CA LEU A 394 4.99 19.81 5.53
C LEU A 394 4.68 18.68 4.56
N LEU A 395 4.37 17.49 5.09
CA LEU A 395 4.18 16.27 4.31
C LEU A 395 2.71 15.84 4.33
N GLN A 396 2.25 15.33 3.20
CA GLN A 396 0.91 14.77 3.04
C GLN A 396 0.99 13.36 2.47
N LEU A 397 0.17 12.46 3.01
CA LEU A 397 0.04 11.08 2.56
C LEU A 397 -1.07 10.95 1.51
N TYR A 398 -0.76 10.29 0.39
CA TYR A 398 -1.70 9.99 -0.67
C TYR A 398 -1.74 8.49 -0.96
N ASN A 399 -2.94 7.97 -1.23
CA ASN A 399 -3.15 6.63 -1.78
C ASN A 399 -3.75 6.71 -3.20
N LYS A 400 -4.16 5.58 -3.77
CA LYS A 400 -4.75 5.52 -5.13
C LYS A 400 -6.06 6.32 -5.26
N ASN A 401 -6.76 6.56 -4.15
CA ASN A 401 -8.06 7.23 -4.10
C ASN A 401 -7.94 8.73 -3.78
N GLY A 402 -6.74 9.22 -3.44
CA GLY A 402 -6.48 10.64 -3.20
C GLY A 402 -5.73 10.92 -1.91
N TYR A 403 -5.94 12.13 -1.38
CA TYR A 403 -5.38 12.59 -0.10
C TYR A 403 -5.92 11.73 1.05
N VAL A 404 -5.04 11.33 1.96
CA VAL A 404 -5.37 10.56 3.17
C VAL A 404 -5.30 11.48 4.39
N GLU A 405 -4.12 12.00 4.71
CA GLU A 405 -3.88 12.85 5.87
C GLU A 405 -2.61 13.70 5.76
N ASP A 406 -2.46 14.67 6.66
CA ASP A 406 -1.20 15.36 6.92
C ASP A 406 -0.37 14.53 7.89
N ILE A 407 0.91 14.34 7.58
CA ILE A 407 1.81 13.52 8.39
C ILE A 407 2.24 14.28 9.62
N ASN A 408 1.86 13.77 10.80
CA ASN A 408 2.15 14.40 12.09
C ASN A 408 3.32 13.74 12.84
N VAL A 409 3.87 12.65 12.31
CA VAL A 409 4.96 11.88 12.93
C VAL A 409 6.34 12.43 12.57
N ASN A 410 7.36 11.93 13.27
CA ASN A 410 8.75 12.33 13.07
C ASN A 410 9.28 11.82 11.72
N PHE A 411 10.02 12.69 11.02
CA PHE A 411 10.71 12.38 9.78
C PHE A 411 12.07 13.06 9.72
N ILE A 412 12.94 12.51 8.88
CA ILE A 412 14.29 13.04 8.62
C ILE A 412 14.36 13.60 7.21
N VAL A 413 15.24 14.58 7.03
CA VAL A 413 15.52 15.19 5.73
C VAL A 413 17.03 15.21 5.51
N TRP A 414 17.47 14.89 4.28
CA TRP A 414 18.87 14.97 3.91
C TRP A 414 19.06 15.36 2.44
N GLU A 415 20.17 16.04 2.16
CA GLU A 415 20.51 16.40 0.78
C GLU A 415 21.20 15.23 0.06
N ILE A 416 20.63 14.82 -1.08
CA ILE A 416 20.98 13.55 -1.73
C ILE A 416 22.32 13.59 -2.46
N HIS A 417 22.83 14.77 -2.81
CA HIS A 417 24.13 14.99 -3.44
C HIS A 417 25.24 15.24 -2.42
N GLY A 418 24.90 15.25 -1.14
CA GLY A 418 25.81 15.38 -0.03
C GLY A 418 26.28 16.79 0.24
N ARG A 419 25.42 17.77 0.02
CA ARG A 419 25.61 19.13 0.53
C ARG A 419 25.65 19.16 2.07
N ASN A 420 26.49 20.02 2.63
CA ASN A 420 26.58 20.26 4.09
C ASN A 420 26.46 21.75 4.47
N ASP A 421 26.01 22.58 3.53
CA ASP A 421 25.84 24.03 3.65
C ASP A 421 24.40 24.44 4.01
N TYR A 422 23.68 23.59 4.74
CA TYR A 422 22.38 23.85 5.35
C TYR A 422 22.40 23.37 6.80
N SER A 423 21.47 23.87 7.61
CA SER A 423 21.31 23.46 9.00
C SER A 423 19.84 23.48 9.41
N PHE A 424 19.58 23.23 10.69
CA PHE A 424 18.26 23.25 11.31
C PHE A 424 18.16 24.44 12.26
N SER A 425 16.99 25.07 12.33
CA SER A 425 16.76 26.26 13.15
C SER A 425 16.68 25.93 14.65
N ASN A 426 16.30 24.71 15.01
CA ASN A 426 16.08 24.31 16.39
C ASN A 426 17.24 23.45 16.93
N THR A 427 17.50 23.53 18.23
CA THR A 427 18.46 22.66 18.93
C THR A 427 17.73 21.51 19.63
N MET A 428 18.47 20.48 20.04
CA MET A 428 17.91 19.35 20.80
C MET A 428 17.26 19.83 22.10
N GLU A 429 17.91 20.76 22.82
CA GLU A 429 17.40 21.37 24.05
C GLU A 429 16.06 22.08 23.83
N LYS A 430 15.98 22.96 22.82
CA LYS A 430 14.73 23.69 22.49
C LYS A 430 13.63 22.78 21.97
N SER A 431 13.99 21.62 21.41
CA SER A 431 13.04 20.60 20.98
C SER A 431 12.56 19.73 22.15
N GLY A 432 13.08 19.94 23.37
CA GLY A 432 12.67 19.23 24.59
C GLY A 432 13.36 17.88 24.80
N CYS A 433 14.47 17.62 24.10
CA CYS A 433 15.23 16.39 24.30
C CYS A 433 15.83 16.32 25.71
N LEU A 434 15.74 15.15 26.33
CA LEU A 434 16.38 14.85 27.63
C LEU A 434 17.79 14.29 27.47
N HIS A 435 18.05 13.63 26.34
CA HIS A 435 19.34 13.08 25.95
C HIS A 435 19.67 13.47 24.51
N GLU A 436 20.92 13.26 24.12
CA GLU A 436 21.35 13.50 22.74
C GLU A 436 20.53 12.67 21.75
N ALA A 437 19.93 13.36 20.77
CA ALA A 437 19.17 12.72 19.70
C ALA A 437 20.12 12.13 18.64
N GLN A 438 19.59 11.19 17.86
CA GLN A 438 20.30 10.67 16.69
C GLN A 438 20.48 11.78 15.65
N THR A 439 21.62 11.75 14.96
CA THR A 439 22.00 12.69 13.89
C THR A 439 22.51 11.90 12.69
N TRP A 440 22.52 12.50 11.50
CA TRP A 440 23.09 11.89 10.30
C TRP A 440 24.55 11.50 10.48
N GLU A 441 25.33 12.29 11.22
CA GLU A 441 26.73 11.97 11.52
C GLU A 441 26.83 10.68 12.34
N THR A 442 26.13 10.60 13.47
CA THR A 442 26.16 9.43 14.35
C THR A 442 25.57 8.19 13.67
N MET A 443 24.48 8.35 12.93
CA MET A 443 23.82 7.22 12.26
C MET A 443 24.61 6.71 11.04
N THR A 444 25.27 7.58 10.29
CA THR A 444 26.16 7.16 9.20
C THR A 444 27.43 6.52 9.75
N GLU A 445 27.94 6.99 10.89
CA GLU A 445 29.09 6.38 11.54
C GLU A 445 28.79 4.97 12.11
N LEU A 446 27.62 4.80 12.73
CA LEU A 446 27.18 3.49 13.24
C LEU A 446 26.89 2.50 12.11
N ASN A 447 26.46 2.99 10.94
CA ASN A 447 26.03 2.18 9.80
C ASN A 447 26.89 2.43 8.54
N LYS A 448 28.21 2.51 8.70
CA LYS A 448 29.17 2.82 7.61
C LYS A 448 29.06 1.89 6.39
N ASP A 449 28.61 0.66 6.60
CA ASP A 449 28.48 -0.35 5.55
C ASP A 449 27.19 -0.21 4.72
N LEU A 450 26.25 0.63 5.15
CA LEU A 450 24.96 0.84 4.47
C LEU A 450 24.98 2.09 3.58
N PRO A 451 24.22 2.11 2.47
CA PRO A 451 23.92 3.34 1.76
C PRO A 451 23.29 4.38 2.69
N LEU A 452 23.55 5.67 2.44
CA LEU A 452 23.03 6.76 3.28
C LEU A 452 21.51 6.68 3.51
N GLU A 453 20.76 6.34 2.47
CA GLU A 453 19.30 6.20 2.58
C GLU A 453 18.89 5.14 3.59
N ASP A 454 19.67 4.07 3.77
CA ASP A 454 19.36 2.96 4.67
C ASP A 454 20.03 3.07 6.05
N ALA A 455 20.96 4.00 6.21
CA ALA A 455 21.70 4.24 7.45
C ALA A 455 20.79 4.71 8.60
N TRP A 456 19.72 5.43 8.30
CA TRP A 456 18.76 5.93 9.29
C TRP A 456 17.31 5.75 8.83
N GLY A 457 16.48 5.15 9.68
CA GLY A 457 15.07 4.93 9.37
C GLY A 457 14.30 4.37 10.57
N PRO A 458 13.04 3.96 10.36
CA PRO A 458 12.19 3.45 11.44
C PRO A 458 12.79 2.29 12.23
N GLN A 459 13.56 1.44 11.56
CA GLN A 459 14.19 0.25 12.14
C GLN A 459 15.16 0.51 13.29
N ASN A 460 15.76 1.70 13.34
CA ASN A 460 16.82 2.04 14.28
C ASN A 460 16.56 3.38 14.97
N TYR A 461 15.37 3.94 14.81
CA TYR A 461 14.97 5.18 15.44
C TYR A 461 14.80 5.04 16.95
N LYS A 462 15.33 6.01 17.70
CA LYS A 462 15.13 6.16 19.13
C LYS A 462 14.79 7.62 19.45
N HIS A 463 13.70 7.82 20.18
CA HIS A 463 13.31 9.16 20.61
C HIS A 463 14.20 9.69 21.75
N CYS A 464 14.46 10.99 21.76
CA CYS A 464 15.33 11.65 22.75
C CYS A 464 14.60 12.03 24.07
N PHE A 465 13.30 11.71 24.18
CA PHE A 465 12.41 12.15 25.27
C PHE A 465 12.32 11.16 26.45
N SER A 466 13.03 10.04 26.42
CA SER A 466 13.03 9.06 27.52
C SER A 466 14.23 9.24 28.44
N TYR A 467 14.01 9.07 29.75
CA TYR A 467 15.05 9.00 30.77
C TYR A 467 15.86 7.69 30.73
N SER A 468 15.33 6.62 30.12
CA SER A 468 15.95 5.30 30.11
C SER A 468 16.90 5.04 28.92
N ILE A 469 16.96 5.95 27.95
CA ILE A 469 17.63 5.75 26.65
C ILE A 469 18.44 7.00 26.31
N GLY A 470 19.77 6.94 26.45
CA GLY A 470 20.67 7.97 25.92
C GLY A 470 21.91 8.26 26.78
N LYS A 471 22.92 8.88 26.18
CA LYS A 471 24.05 9.48 26.91
C LYS A 471 23.68 10.93 27.27
N PRO A 472 24.07 11.45 28.45
CA PRO A 472 24.07 12.88 28.68
C PRO A 472 25.10 13.50 27.73
N GLY A 473 24.64 14.02 26.60
CA GLY A 473 25.45 14.62 25.53
C GLY A 473 25.19 16.12 25.38
N ASP A 474 25.68 16.71 24.29
CA ASP A 474 25.50 18.15 24.02
C ASP A 474 24.14 18.43 23.38
N LEU A 475 23.22 18.98 24.17
CA LEU A 475 21.87 19.34 23.71
C LEU A 475 21.82 20.63 22.88
N ASN A 476 22.94 21.34 22.73
CA ASN A 476 23.01 22.55 21.91
C ASN A 476 23.16 22.25 20.42
N GLN A 477 23.42 20.99 20.05
CA GLN A 477 23.50 20.58 18.66
C GLN A 477 22.16 20.81 17.92
N PRO A 478 22.19 21.03 16.59
CA PRO A 478 20.99 21.10 15.78
C PRO A 478 20.15 19.83 15.90
N TYR A 479 18.84 19.98 16.05
CA TYR A 479 17.92 18.86 16.02
C TYR A 479 17.61 18.53 14.55
N GLU A 480 17.94 17.33 14.07
CA GLU A 480 17.80 16.97 12.65
C GLU A 480 16.47 16.26 12.31
N ILE A 481 15.61 16.09 13.31
CA ILE A 481 14.30 15.46 13.17
C ILE A 481 13.23 16.55 13.07
N ILE A 482 12.35 16.43 12.09
CA ILE A 482 11.26 17.36 11.85
C ILE A 482 9.93 16.61 12.06
N ASN A 483 8.96 17.29 12.63
CA ASN A 483 7.56 16.88 12.62
C ASN A 483 6.68 18.12 12.45
N LYS A 484 5.37 17.94 12.31
CA LYS A 484 4.44 19.06 12.07
C LYS A 484 4.40 20.09 13.21
N SER A 485 4.74 19.70 14.44
CA SER A 485 4.52 20.52 15.65
C SER A 485 5.80 21.08 16.29
N ASN A 486 6.98 20.60 15.91
CA ASN A 486 8.25 20.99 16.52
C ASN A 486 8.85 22.28 15.92
N TYR A 487 8.20 22.86 14.90
CA TYR A 487 8.59 24.11 14.21
C TYR A 487 10.07 24.15 13.83
N ASN A 488 10.65 22.98 13.55
CA ASN A 488 12.03 22.88 13.15
C ASN A 488 12.14 23.15 11.64
N HIS A 489 12.95 24.13 11.26
CA HIS A 489 13.04 24.61 9.88
C HIS A 489 14.43 24.35 9.32
N LEU A 490 14.50 24.09 8.02
CA LEU A 490 15.74 24.15 7.26
C LEU A 490 16.18 25.61 7.12
N VAL A 491 17.47 25.85 7.34
CA VAL A 491 18.10 27.17 7.23
C VAL A 491 19.39 27.09 6.41
N TRP A 492 19.72 28.16 5.70
CA TRP A 492 20.94 28.27 4.90
C TRP A 492 21.85 29.32 5.53
N PRO A 493 22.87 28.89 6.30
CA PRO A 493 23.75 29.82 7.03
C PRO A 493 24.76 30.55 6.12
N VAL A 494 24.83 30.20 4.83
CA VAL A 494 25.78 30.74 3.88
C VAL A 494 25.05 31.63 2.86
N ASP A 495 25.59 32.81 2.60
CA ASP A 495 25.00 33.83 1.71
C ASP A 495 25.24 33.51 0.21
N HIS A 496 24.79 32.35 -0.27
CA HIS A 496 24.85 32.00 -1.70
C HIS A 496 23.55 31.42 -2.25
N ALA A 497 23.35 31.60 -3.55
CA ALA A 497 22.31 30.95 -4.31
C ALA A 497 22.70 29.50 -4.62
N GLY A 498 21.81 28.56 -4.35
CA GLY A 498 22.10 27.13 -4.50
C GLY A 498 20.84 26.32 -4.82
N MET A 499 21.05 25.24 -5.58
CA MET A 499 20.05 24.19 -5.77
C MET A 499 20.30 23.06 -4.78
N TYR A 500 19.26 22.66 -4.06
CA TYR A 500 19.26 21.60 -3.06
C TYR A 500 18.19 20.57 -3.43
N VAL A 501 18.55 19.28 -3.39
CA VAL A 501 17.57 18.21 -3.58
C VAL A 501 17.54 17.38 -2.31
N PHE A 502 16.42 17.48 -1.61
CA PHE A 502 16.21 16.83 -0.32
C PHE A 502 15.39 15.57 -0.49
N SER A 503 15.83 14.50 0.16
CA SER A 503 15.02 13.32 0.38
C SER A 503 14.48 13.33 1.81
N VAL A 504 13.28 12.77 1.96
CA VAL A 504 12.54 12.68 3.21
C VAL A 504 12.22 11.23 3.47
N LYS A 505 12.33 10.81 4.73
CA LYS A 505 11.93 9.48 5.18
C LYS A 505 11.20 9.58 6.51
N ILE A 506 10.05 8.92 6.61
CA ILE A 506 9.34 8.79 7.88
C ILE A 506 10.17 7.93 8.83
N LEU A 507 10.30 8.40 10.07
CA LEU A 507 11.19 7.83 11.07
C LEU A 507 10.43 7.06 12.15
N ASP A 508 9.14 7.32 12.33
CA ASP A 508 8.33 6.65 13.35
C ASP A 508 8.05 5.17 12.98
N PRO A 509 8.50 4.19 13.79
CA PRO A 509 8.32 2.77 13.53
C PRO A 509 6.88 2.29 13.75
N ASN A 510 6.03 3.05 14.42
CA ASN A 510 4.63 2.72 14.64
C ASN A 510 3.70 3.30 13.56
N TYR A 511 4.21 4.13 12.64
CA TYR A 511 3.36 4.85 11.69
C TYR A 511 2.87 3.98 10.52
N SER A 512 3.77 3.27 9.83
CA SER A 512 3.39 2.49 8.65
C SER A 512 4.27 1.25 8.44
N PHE A 513 3.73 0.22 7.81
CA PHE A 513 4.51 -0.90 7.25
C PHE A 513 5.26 -0.52 5.96
N CYS A 514 4.83 0.54 5.28
CA CYS A 514 5.42 1.04 4.05
C CYS A 514 6.74 1.79 4.32
N ASN A 515 7.70 1.70 3.39
CA ASN A 515 8.88 2.56 3.40
C ASN A 515 8.52 3.91 2.74
N LEU A 516 7.93 4.80 3.54
CA LEU A 516 7.42 6.07 3.05
C LEU A 516 8.56 7.09 2.88
N THR A 517 8.80 7.45 1.62
CA THR A 517 9.82 8.43 1.24
C THR A 517 9.26 9.45 0.24
N ALA A 518 9.84 10.64 0.23
CA ALA A 518 9.56 11.67 -0.77
C ALA A 518 10.84 12.42 -1.14
N THR A 519 10.82 13.09 -2.27
CA THR A 519 11.89 13.99 -2.69
C THR A 519 11.31 15.33 -3.07
N PHE A 520 12.00 16.40 -2.71
CA PHE A 520 11.66 17.76 -3.11
C PHE A 520 12.93 18.56 -3.35
N ALA A 521 12.82 19.66 -4.09
CA ALA A 521 13.94 20.53 -4.39
C ALA A 521 13.68 21.95 -3.92
N ILE A 522 14.76 22.63 -3.52
CA ILE A 522 14.76 24.05 -3.15
C ILE A 522 15.82 24.77 -3.96
N GLU A 523 15.43 25.89 -4.55
CA GLU A 523 16.33 26.87 -5.14
C GLU A 523 16.40 28.09 -4.21
N THR A 524 17.55 28.30 -3.58
CA THR A 524 17.79 29.52 -2.81
C THR A 524 18.23 30.65 -3.73
N SER A 525 17.68 31.83 -3.49
CA SER A 525 17.93 33.05 -4.25
C SER A 525 18.38 34.18 -3.32
N GLY A 526 19.25 35.03 -3.85
CA GLY A 526 19.86 36.15 -3.14
C GLY A 526 21.38 36.05 -3.10
N LEU A 527 22.03 37.17 -3.36
CA LEU A 527 23.47 37.39 -3.21
C LEU A 527 23.63 38.67 -2.40
N ILE A 528 24.40 38.63 -1.32
CA ILE A 528 25.05 39.84 -0.83
C ILE A 528 26.41 39.86 -1.52
N PRO A 529 26.61 40.62 -2.62
CA PRO A 529 27.97 40.89 -3.06
C PRO A 529 28.63 41.68 -1.92
N SER A 530 29.51 41.03 -1.16
CA SER A 530 30.40 41.76 -0.26
C SER A 530 31.16 42.75 -1.14
N PRO A 531 31.03 44.07 -0.93
CA PRO A 531 31.69 45.04 -1.78
C PRO A 531 33.19 44.77 -1.67
N SER A 532 33.84 44.47 -2.79
CA SER A 532 35.26 44.11 -2.74
C SER A 532 36.02 45.31 -2.15
N GLY A 533 36.80 45.06 -1.11
CA GLY A 533 37.53 46.13 -0.40
C GLY A 533 38.42 46.95 -1.34
N TYR A 534 38.89 46.33 -2.43
CA TYR A 534 39.61 47.00 -3.52
C TYR A 534 38.77 48.03 -4.28
N LEU A 535 37.50 47.75 -4.57
CA LEU A 535 36.63 48.65 -5.33
C LEU A 535 36.20 49.84 -4.47
N VAL A 536 35.93 49.59 -3.18
CA VAL A 536 35.67 50.65 -2.19
C VAL A 536 36.92 51.52 -1.99
N GLY A 537 38.10 50.90 -1.86
CA GLY A 537 39.37 51.62 -1.74
C GLY A 537 39.70 52.47 -2.97
N ALA A 538 39.48 51.93 -4.18
CA ALA A 538 39.71 52.64 -5.43
C ALA A 538 38.78 53.86 -5.59
N LEU A 539 37.49 53.72 -5.23
CA LEU A 539 36.53 54.83 -5.25
C LEU A 539 36.91 55.94 -4.27
N LEU A 540 37.30 55.59 -3.04
CA LEU A 540 37.75 56.57 -2.04
C LEU A 540 39.02 57.30 -2.47
N PHE A 541 39.97 56.58 -3.07
CA PHE A 541 41.21 57.18 -3.59
C PHE A 541 40.94 58.16 -4.74
N LEU A 542 40.04 57.81 -5.66
CA LEU A 542 39.62 58.68 -6.75
C LEU A 542 38.97 59.97 -6.23
N LEU A 543 38.12 59.85 -5.20
CA LEU A 543 37.43 60.97 -4.58
C LEU A 543 38.41 61.92 -3.88
N MET A 544 39.41 61.38 -3.17
CA MET A 544 40.50 62.15 -2.58
C MET A 544 41.32 62.91 -3.63
N LEU A 545 41.64 62.28 -4.76
CA LEU A 545 42.36 62.94 -5.86
C LEU A 545 41.57 64.09 -6.48
N ILE A 546 40.26 63.94 -6.66
CA ILE A 546 39.38 64.98 -7.18
C ILE A 546 39.36 66.18 -6.23
N VAL A 547 39.16 65.94 -4.93
CA VAL A 547 39.15 67.01 -3.91
C VAL A 547 40.50 67.74 -3.87
N PHE A 548 41.61 67.00 -3.91
CA PHE A 548 42.95 67.59 -3.93
C PHE A 548 43.18 68.44 -5.20
N SER A 549 42.73 67.96 -6.35
CA SER A 549 42.83 68.68 -7.62
C SER A 549 42.02 69.98 -7.59
N ILE A 550 40.80 69.96 -7.01
CA ILE A 550 39.96 71.15 -6.85
C ILE A 550 40.63 72.15 -5.90
N LEU A 551 41.24 71.70 -4.80
CA LEU A 551 41.96 72.57 -3.85
C LEU A 551 43.16 73.25 -4.51
N VAL A 552 43.95 72.50 -5.30
CA VAL A 552 45.10 73.06 -6.02
C VAL A 552 44.65 74.08 -7.06
N LEU A 553 43.61 73.79 -7.85
CA LEU A 553 43.06 74.72 -8.84
C LEU A 553 42.48 75.98 -8.18
N SER A 554 41.77 75.82 -7.07
CA SER A 554 41.26 76.91 -6.23
C SER A 554 42.38 77.81 -5.73
N TYR A 555 43.47 77.24 -5.22
CA TYR A 555 44.63 77.98 -4.75
C TYR A 555 45.29 78.80 -5.87
N PHE A 556 45.49 78.22 -7.06
CA PHE A 556 46.05 78.95 -8.20
C PHE A 556 45.10 80.04 -8.72
N HIS A 557 43.78 79.80 -8.70
CA HIS A 557 42.78 80.81 -9.04
C HIS A 557 42.80 81.98 -8.05
N TYR A 558 42.86 81.69 -6.75
CA TYR A 558 43.02 82.68 -5.69
C TYR A 558 44.30 83.50 -5.87
N MET A 559 45.45 82.85 -6.12
CA MET A 559 46.73 83.54 -6.36
C MET A 559 46.70 84.44 -7.61
N LYS A 560 45.98 84.04 -8.66
CA LYS A 560 45.80 84.85 -9.87
C LYS A 560 44.97 86.11 -9.59
N ILE A 561 43.91 86.00 -8.79
CA ILE A 561 43.10 87.15 -8.35
C ILE A 561 43.93 88.04 -7.41
N TYR A 562 44.59 87.46 -6.42
CA TYR A 562 45.41 88.19 -5.44
C TYR A 562 46.53 89.01 -6.11
N ARG A 563 47.21 88.44 -7.11
CA ARG A 563 48.21 89.18 -7.92
C ARG A 563 47.62 90.32 -8.75
N LYS A 564 46.35 90.22 -9.16
CA LYS A 564 45.68 91.27 -9.95
C LYS A 564 45.37 92.52 -9.12
N TYR A 565 45.19 92.38 -7.81
CA TYR A 565 44.90 93.50 -6.88
C TYR A 565 46.15 94.17 -6.28
N LEU A 566 47.33 93.54 -6.35
CA LEU A 566 48.59 94.13 -5.89
C LEU A 566 49.26 95.09 -6.90
N TYR A 567 48.85 95.06 -8.18
CA TYR A 567 49.45 95.87 -9.26
C TYR A 567 48.47 96.89 -9.87
N GLN A 568 47.63 97.54 -9.06
CA GLN A 568 46.90 98.74 -9.50
C GLN A 568 47.59 99.99 -8.92
N PRO A 569 48.20 100.87 -9.75
CA PRO A 569 48.82 102.08 -9.26
C PRO A 569 47.75 103.11 -8.87
N ILE A 570 47.98 103.74 -7.71
CA ILE A 570 47.30 104.94 -7.24
C ILE A 570 47.44 106.03 -8.32
N LYS A 571 46.33 106.56 -8.84
CA LYS A 571 46.31 107.85 -9.56
C LYS A 571 45.16 108.73 -9.09
N GLU A 572 45.55 109.98 -8.93
CA GLU A 572 44.94 111.11 -8.24
C GLU A 572 43.67 111.72 -8.86
N TYR A 573 42.78 112.15 -7.95
CA TYR A 573 42.31 113.52 -7.70
C TYR A 573 41.75 114.43 -8.83
N GLN A 574 40.55 114.98 -8.53
CA GLN A 574 39.97 116.32 -8.78
C GLN A 574 38.48 116.15 -9.18
N GLY A 575 37.48 116.70 -8.51
CA GLY A 575 37.38 117.91 -7.72
C GLY A 575 36.32 118.81 -8.38
N LYS A 576 35.18 119.05 -7.72
CA LYS A 576 34.46 120.34 -7.79
C LYS A 576 33.27 120.42 -6.83
N GLN A 577 33.25 121.56 -6.15
CA GLN A 577 32.30 122.10 -5.18
C GLN A 577 30.93 122.45 -5.76
N LYS A 578 29.94 122.56 -4.86
CA LYS A 578 29.00 123.68 -4.59
C LYS A 578 28.14 123.25 -3.38
N ALA A 579 27.78 124.03 -2.36
CA ALA A 579 27.76 125.46 -2.00
C ALA A 579 28.09 125.58 -0.48
N SER A 580 28.54 126.69 0.11
CA SER A 580 28.26 128.14 -0.05
C SER A 580 29.47 128.97 -0.42
#